data_AF-A0A5M3Y1C9-F1
#
_entry.id   AF-A0A5M3Y1C9-F1
#
_cell.length_a   1.000
_cell.length_b   1.000
_cell.length_c   1.000
_cell.angle_alpha   90.00
_cell.angle_beta   90.00
_cell.angle_gamma   90.00
#
_symmetry.space_group_name_H-M   'P 1'
#
loop_
_entity.id
_entity.type
_entity.pdbx_description
1 polymer ?
#
loop_
_entity_poly.entity_id
_entity_poly.type
_entity_poly.pdbx_seq_one_letter_code
_entity_poly.pdbx_strand_id
1 'polypeptide(L)'
;MLIEKLAEEYERGRLFFGLKDYIGAARILAEVVAEAPDDLAARLLLARAYYHSAQLGRAESELRLILERDPVEEYAYLLLGRTLERQSRPEDAAPYLRLHAAMTGAA
;
A
#
# COMPACT_ATOMS: atom_id res chain seq x y z
N MET A 1 10.40 -20.65 13.66
CA MET A 1 9.01 -20.45 14.16
C MET A 1 8.22 -19.63 13.12
N LEU A 2 6.87 -19.62 13.13
CA LEU A 2 6.07 -18.94 12.09
C LEU A 2 6.40 -17.44 11.94
N ILE A 3 6.66 -16.74 13.05
CA ILE A 3 6.99 -15.31 13.07
C ILE A 3 8.34 -15.03 12.38
N GLU A 4 9.35 -15.88 12.59
CA GLU A 4 10.67 -15.74 11.94
C GLU A 4 10.55 -15.89 10.43
N LYS A 5 9.78 -16.88 9.97
CA LYS A 5 9.52 -17.08 8.54
C LYS A 5 8.81 -15.88 7.91
N LEU A 6 7.84 -15.31 8.62
CA LEU A 6 7.09 -14.15 8.11
C LEU A 6 7.99 -12.91 7.98
N ALA A 7 8.87 -12.68 8.95
CA ALA A 7 9.84 -11.61 8.90
C ALA A 7 10.83 -11.79 7.73
N GLU A 8 11.30 -13.01 7.48
CA GLU A 8 12.17 -13.32 6.33
C GLU A 8 11.49 -13.03 4.99
N GLU A 9 10.23 -13.45 4.81
CA GLU A 9 9.47 -13.17 3.58
C GLU A 9 9.15 -11.68 3.44
N TYR A 10 8.85 -10.97 4.53
CA TYR A 10 8.69 -9.51 4.50
C TYR A 10 9.97 -8.81 4.02
N GLU A 11 11.12 -9.18 4.56
CA GLU A 11 12.42 -8.64 4.14
C GLU A 11 12.75 -8.95 2.69
N ARG A 12 12.40 -10.16 2.24
CA ARG A 12 12.53 -10.55 0.83
C ARG A 12 11.60 -9.75 -0.07
N GLY A 13 10.36 -9.53 0.34
CA GLY A 13 9.41 -8.65 -0.35
C GLY A 13 9.94 -7.21 -0.46
N ARG A 14 10.51 -6.68 0.63
CA ARG A 14 11.21 -5.38 0.64
C ARG A 14 12.39 -5.33 -0.33
N LEU A 15 13.20 -6.38 -0.39
CA LEU A 15 14.34 -6.46 -1.31
C LEU A 15 13.87 -6.38 -2.78
N PHE A 16 12.87 -7.18 -3.15
CA PHE A 16 12.30 -7.17 -4.50
C PHE A 16 11.70 -5.80 -4.85
N PHE A 17 11.03 -5.17 -3.88
CA PHE A 17 10.52 -3.81 -4.04
C PHE A 17 11.65 -2.81 -4.31
N GLY A 18 12.75 -2.89 -3.55
CA GLY A 18 13.93 -2.04 -3.74
C GLY A 18 14.61 -2.25 -5.10
N LEU A 19 14.60 -3.47 -5.62
CA LEU A 19 15.06 -3.82 -6.96
C LEU A 19 14.07 -3.42 -8.07
N LYS A 20 12.95 -2.79 -7.72
CA LYS A 20 11.84 -2.40 -8.62
C LYS A 20 11.15 -3.59 -9.30
N ASP A 21 11.38 -4.80 -8.82
CA ASP A 21 10.55 -5.96 -9.19
C ASP A 21 9.27 -5.93 -8.36
N TYR A 22 8.37 -5.03 -8.74
CA TYR A 22 7.12 -4.81 -8.02
C TYR A 22 6.14 -5.99 -8.13
N ILE A 23 6.22 -6.78 -9.21
CA ILE A 23 5.39 -7.97 -9.37
C ILE A 23 5.89 -9.07 -8.42
N GLY A 24 7.21 -9.30 -8.38
CA GLY A 24 7.82 -10.24 -7.45
C GLY A 24 7.60 -9.84 -5.99
N ALA A 25 7.76 -8.55 -5.68
CA ALA A 25 7.46 -8.01 -4.36
C ALA A 25 6.00 -8.25 -3.96
N ALA A 26 5.04 -7.92 -4.83
CA ALA A 26 3.63 -8.10 -4.54
C ALA A 26 3.26 -9.58 -4.30
N ARG A 27 3.87 -10.51 -5.02
CA ARG A 27 3.63 -11.95 -4.82
C ARG A 27 4.05 -12.40 -3.42
N ILE A 28 5.24 -12.00 -2.98
CA ILE A 28 5.77 -12.37 -1.66
C ILE A 28 4.96 -11.68 -0.54
N LEU A 29 4.72 -10.38 -0.69
CA LEU A 29 4.04 -9.58 0.32
C LEU A 29 2.56 -9.95 0.48
N ALA A 30 1.91 -10.47 -0.57
CA ALA A 30 0.54 -10.97 -0.46
C ALA A 30 0.42 -12.17 0.48
N GLU A 31 1.41 -13.07 0.47
CA GLU A 31 1.46 -14.19 1.43
C GLU A 31 1.71 -13.67 2.85
N VAL A 32 2.59 -12.68 3.01
CA VAL A 32 2.86 -12.06 4.32
C VAL A 32 1.59 -11.44 4.91
N VAL A 33 0.86 -10.66 4.12
CA VAL A 33 -0.39 -10.00 4.56
C VAL A 33 -1.52 -11.02 4.81
N ALA A 34 -1.54 -12.14 4.10
CA ALA A 34 -2.53 -13.18 4.35
C ALA A 34 -2.33 -13.87 5.72
N GLU A 35 -1.08 -14.08 6.12
CA GLU A 35 -0.71 -14.70 7.40
C GLU A 35 -0.73 -13.70 8.58
N ALA A 36 -0.49 -12.41 8.31
CA ALA A 36 -0.58 -11.32 9.28
C ALA A 36 -1.44 -10.16 8.76
N PRO A 37 -2.78 -10.31 8.73
CA PRO A 37 -3.68 -9.31 8.15
C PRO A 37 -3.69 -7.96 8.88
N ASP A 38 -3.28 -7.95 10.15
CA ASP A 38 -3.21 -6.75 11.00
C ASP A 38 -1.85 -6.02 10.89
N ASP A 39 -0.87 -6.57 10.17
CA ASP A 39 0.39 -5.87 9.88
C ASP A 39 0.16 -4.84 8.76
N LEU A 40 -0.19 -3.63 9.19
CA LEU A 40 -0.44 -2.52 8.27
C LEU A 40 0.82 -2.06 7.52
N ALA A 41 2.02 -2.28 8.06
CA ALA A 41 3.26 -1.93 7.38
C ALA A 41 3.52 -2.87 6.19
N ALA A 42 3.32 -4.17 6.38
CA ALA A 42 3.36 -5.16 5.30
C ALA A 42 2.28 -4.87 4.25
N ARG A 43 1.06 -4.55 4.70
CA ARG A 43 -0.06 -4.18 3.82
C ARG A 43 0.24 -2.93 2.99
N LEU A 44 0.83 -1.90 3.60
CA LEU A 44 1.21 -0.68 2.90
C LEU A 44 2.29 -0.93 1.84
N LEU A 45 3.29 -1.75 2.15
CA LEU A 45 4.30 -2.14 1.17
C LEU A 45 3.71 -2.95 0.01
N LEU A 46 2.75 -3.84 0.28
CA LEU A 46 2.00 -4.56 -0.74
C LEU A 46 1.21 -3.60 -1.64
N ALA A 47 0.49 -2.65 -1.06
CA ALA A 47 -0.25 -1.62 -1.81
C ALA A 47 0.68 -0.80 -2.73
N ARG A 48 1.87 -0.42 -2.24
CA ARG A 48 2.89 0.26 -3.05
C ARG A 48 3.38 -0.62 -4.20
N ALA A 49 3.60 -1.91 -3.96
CA ALA A 49 4.00 -2.86 -5.00
C ALA A 49 2.90 -2.99 -6.07
N TYR A 50 1.64 -3.06 -5.67
CA TYR A 50 0.50 -3.05 -6.61
C TYR A 50 0.40 -1.76 -7.40
N TYR A 51 0.57 -0.60 -6.75
CA TYR A 51 0.60 0.70 -7.43
C TYR A 51 1.68 0.71 -8.51
N HIS A 52 2.93 0.41 -8.17
CA HIS A 52 4.03 0.49 -9.12
C HIS A 52 3.97 -0.56 -10.25
N SER A 53 3.32 -1.71 -10.01
CA SER A 53 3.06 -2.73 -11.04
C SER A 53 1.75 -2.53 -11.82
N ALA A 54 1.09 -1.36 -11.67
CA ALA A 54 -0.18 -1.01 -12.34
C ALA A 54 -1.37 -1.93 -12.00
N GLN A 55 -1.31 -2.69 -10.90
CA GLN A 55 -2.41 -3.46 -10.36
C GLN A 55 -3.32 -2.55 -9.50
N LEU A 56 -3.85 -1.49 -10.11
CA LEU A 56 -4.43 -0.36 -9.39
C LEU A 56 -5.68 -0.71 -8.57
N GLY A 57 -6.50 -1.66 -9.03
CA GLY A 57 -7.66 -2.11 -8.26
C GLY A 57 -7.28 -2.82 -6.96
N ARG A 58 -6.18 -3.59 -6.98
CA ARG A 58 -5.64 -4.23 -5.78
C ARG A 58 -5.01 -3.20 -4.84
N ALA A 59 -4.26 -2.25 -5.37
CA ALA A 59 -3.70 -1.16 -4.58
C ALA A 59 -4.81 -0.38 -3.84
N GLU A 60 -5.90 -0.03 -4.53
CA GLU A 60 -7.04 0.67 -3.92
C GLU A 60 -7.65 -0.13 -2.77
N SER A 61 -7.91 -1.44 -2.96
CA SER A 61 -8.49 -2.28 -1.91
C SER A 61 -7.62 -2.33 -0.66
N GLU A 62 -6.30 -2.53 -0.82
CA GLU A 62 -5.37 -2.56 0.31
C GLU A 62 -5.31 -1.21 1.04
N LEU A 63 -5.33 -0.10 0.30
CA LEU A 63 -5.28 1.25 0.87
C LEU A 63 -6.53 1.62 1.64
N ARG A 64 -7.71 1.23 1.14
CA ARG A 64 -8.97 1.42 1.88
C ARG A 64 -8.96 0.64 3.20
N LEU A 65 -8.48 -0.60 3.19
CA LEU A 65 -8.34 -1.40 4.41
C LEU A 65 -7.36 -0.76 5.41
N ILE A 66 -6.24 -0.21 4.92
CA ILE A 66 -5.30 0.52 5.79
C ILE A 66 -6.02 1.70 6.45
N LEU A 67 -6.73 2.53 5.68
CA LEU A 67 -7.42 3.71 6.20
C LEU A 67 -8.60 3.39 7.14
N GLU A 68 -9.24 2.23 6.96
CA GLU A 68 -10.26 1.74 7.89
C GLU A 68 -9.66 1.37 9.27
N ARG A 69 -8.41 0.91 9.29
CA ARG A 69 -7.72 0.45 10.51
C ARG A 69 -6.86 1.52 11.16
N ASP A 70 -6.20 2.33 10.34
CA ASP A 70 -5.34 3.43 10.73
C ASP A 70 -5.72 4.69 9.91
N PRO A 71 -6.70 5.46 10.40
CA PRO A 71 -7.16 6.66 9.72
C PRO A 71 -6.16 7.82 9.80
N VAL A 72 -5.02 7.68 10.50
CA VAL A 72 -3.98 8.71 10.62
C VAL A 72 -2.75 8.44 9.76
N GLU A 73 -2.73 7.31 9.01
CA GLU A 73 -1.70 7.00 8.03
C GLU A 73 -1.80 7.94 6.81
N GLU A 74 -1.13 9.09 6.90
CA GLU A 74 -1.15 10.15 5.88
C GLU A 74 -0.72 9.65 4.49
N TYR A 75 0.25 8.74 4.46
CA TYR A 75 0.82 8.27 3.20
C TYR A 75 -0.16 7.37 2.45
N ALA A 76 -1.05 6.66 3.15
CA ALA A 76 -2.11 5.89 2.54
C ALA A 76 -3.12 6.79 1.81
N TYR A 77 -3.43 7.99 2.34
CA TYR A 77 -4.26 8.97 1.63
C TYR A 77 -3.61 9.45 0.33
N LEU A 78 -2.31 9.79 0.38
CA LEU A 78 -1.56 10.19 -0.81
C LEU A 78 -1.57 9.09 -1.88
N LEU A 79 -1.24 7.85 -1.47
CA LEU A 79 -1.14 6.75 -2.40
C LEU A 79 -2.50 6.35 -2.97
N LEU A 80 -3.57 6.43 -2.18
CA LEU A 80 -4.93 6.17 -2.66
C LEU A 80 -5.38 7.21 -3.69
N GLY A 81 -5.15 8.50 -3.40
CA GLY A 81 -5.40 9.58 -4.35
C GLY A 81 -4.68 9.34 -5.69
N ARG A 82 -3.37 9.09 -5.66
CA ARG A 82 -2.59 8.80 -6.88
C ARG A 82 -3.02 7.54 -7.60
N THR A 83 -3.47 6.52 -6.86
CA THR A 83 -4.00 5.28 -7.43
C THR A 83 -5.27 5.57 -8.22
N LEU A 84 -6.19 6.34 -7.66
CA LEU A 84 -7.45 6.74 -8.30
C LEU A 84 -7.21 7.65 -9.51
N GLU A 85 -6.28 8.58 -9.45
CA GLU A 85 -5.87 9.38 -10.62
C GLU A 85 -5.37 8.50 -11.77
N ARG A 86 -4.54 7.50 -11.47
CA ARG A 86 -4.04 6.54 -12.48
C ARG A 86 -5.11 5.59 -13.00
N GLN A 87 -6.22 5.43 -12.28
CA GLN A 87 -7.43 4.76 -12.76
C GLN A 87 -8.34 5.68 -13.59
N SER A 88 -7.92 6.93 -13.87
CA SER A 88 -8.72 7.96 -14.52
C SER A 88 -9.99 8.34 -13.74
N ARG A 89 -9.91 8.35 -12.40
CA ARG A 89 -10.97 8.77 -11.46
C ARG A 89 -10.55 9.96 -10.59
N PRO A 90 -10.21 11.12 -11.18
CA PRO A 90 -9.69 12.28 -10.44
C PRO A 90 -10.70 12.86 -9.44
N GLU A 91 -12.00 12.79 -9.73
CA GLU A 91 -13.07 13.21 -8.83
C GLU A 91 -13.09 12.39 -7.52
N ASP A 92 -12.84 11.08 -7.63
CA ASP A 92 -12.76 10.19 -6.46
C ASP A 92 -11.43 10.38 -5.71
N ALA A 93 -10.35 10.76 -6.40
CA ALA A 93 -9.04 11.02 -5.81
C ALA A 93 -8.99 12.29 -4.95
N ALA A 94 -9.69 13.34 -5.40
CA ALA A 94 -9.65 14.68 -4.81
C ALA A 94 -9.86 14.73 -3.28
N PRO A 95 -10.85 14.03 -2.67
CA PRO A 95 -10.99 14.03 -1.21
C PRO A 95 -9.77 13.48 -0.47
N TYR A 96 -9.15 12.41 -0.97
CA TYR A 96 -7.99 11.79 -0.32
C TYR A 96 -6.74 12.68 -0.41
N LEU A 97 -6.51 13.30 -1.56
CA LEU A 97 -5.37 14.23 -1.73
C LEU A 97 -5.52 15.49 -0.88
N ARG A 98 -6.74 16.02 -0.73
CA ARG A 98 -7.02 17.14 0.18
C ARG A 98 -6.78 16.78 1.65
N LEU A 99 -7.17 15.57 2.07
CA LEU A 99 -6.90 15.08 3.42
C LEU A 99 -5.40 14.95 3.67
N HIS A 100 -4.65 14.34 2.75
CA HIS A 100 -3.18 14.27 2.84
C HIS A 100 -2.54 15.66 2.98
N ALA A 101 -2.95 16.63 2.15
CA ALA A 101 -2.43 18.00 2.23
C ALA A 101 -2.73 18.65 3.58
N ALA A 102 -3.93 18.45 4.13
CA ALA A 102 -4.31 18.95 5.44
C ALA A 102 -3.51 18.29 6.59
N MET A 103 -3.23 16.98 6.50
CA MET A 103 -2.47 16.23 7.50
C MET A 103 -0.99 16.61 7.53
N THR A 104 -0.42 16.97 6.38
CA THR A 104 1.00 17.29 6.21
C THR A 104 1.31 18.79 6.27
N GLY A 105 0.28 19.65 6.28
CA GLY A 105 0.45 21.09 6.25
C GLY A 105 0.93 21.63 4.90
N ALA A 106 0.81 20.84 3.83
CA ALA A 106 1.23 21.20 2.47
C ALA A 106 0.20 22.07 1.71
N ALA A 107 -0.64 22.83 2.43
CA ALA A 107 -1.73 23.64 1.88
C ALA A 107 -1.24 24.94 1.22
#